data_AF-A0A412BLB1-F1
#
_entry.id   AF-A0A412BLB1-F1
#
_cell.length_a   1.000
_cell.length_b   1.000
_cell.length_c   1.000
_cell.angle_alpha   90.00
_cell.angle_beta   90.00
_cell.angle_gamma   90.00
#
_symmetry.space_group_name_H-M   'P 1'
#
loop_
_entity.id
_entity.type
_entity.pdbx_description
1 polymer ?
#
loop_
_entity_poly.entity_id
_entity_poly.type
_entity_poly.pdbx_seq_one_letter_code
_entity_poly.pdbx_strand_id
1 'polypeptide(L)'
;MIYKWPKIFNNTYNVSIDKDEVCSEFQFYMPNSFDKFSSKMEKALLQAVYNLKLNGNMFDGTFLAHPAMRVVEAHLKILLVKYEIIPDAKYIKDNGFNMFDKLGAKYKLKTDQHGTATEDKAKYIGNLYTFYHNNRHVLFHWDDPTGPLDTTKLLSVEDAHDKIKRALAIIDEYYE
;
A
#
# COMPACT_ATOMS: atom_id res chain seq x y z
N MET A 1 -53.34 4.51 -14.24
CA MET A 1 -52.07 5.04 -13.71
C MET A 1 -50.94 4.19 -14.27
N ILE A 2 -50.09 4.76 -15.11
CA ILE A 2 -48.96 4.04 -15.72
C ILE A 2 -47.77 4.17 -14.77
N TYR A 3 -47.34 3.07 -14.19
CA TYR A 3 -46.09 2.99 -13.43
C TYR A 3 -44.92 3.28 -14.38
N LYS A 4 -44.35 4.49 -14.31
CA LYS A 4 -43.06 4.79 -14.92
C LYS A 4 -41.98 4.20 -14.02
N TRP A 5 -41.37 3.10 -14.45
CA TRP A 5 -40.09 2.65 -13.92
C TRP A 5 -39.08 3.80 -14.01
N PRO A 6 -38.33 4.14 -12.93
CA PRO A 6 -37.19 5.03 -13.06
C PRO A 6 -36.25 4.40 -14.08
N LYS A 7 -36.02 5.08 -15.20
CA LYS A 7 -34.91 4.73 -16.09
C LYS A 7 -33.64 4.98 -15.30
N ILE A 8 -33.12 3.93 -14.65
CA ILE A 8 -31.81 3.95 -14.02
C ILE A 8 -30.82 4.01 -15.19
N PHE A 9 -30.48 5.23 -15.61
CA PHE A 9 -29.30 5.46 -16.44
C PHE A 9 -28.09 5.18 -15.56
N ASN A 10 -27.60 3.94 -15.60
CA ASN A 10 -26.26 3.64 -15.15
C ASN A 10 -25.31 4.18 -16.22
N ASN A 11 -25.15 5.51 -16.26
CA ASN A 11 -24.01 6.09 -16.93
C ASN A 11 -22.79 5.57 -16.18
N THR A 12 -22.12 4.56 -16.75
CA THR A 12 -20.77 4.23 -16.36
C THR A 12 -19.97 5.53 -16.48
N TYR A 13 -19.56 6.09 -15.34
CA TYR A 13 -18.77 7.32 -15.31
C TYR A 13 -17.47 7.04 -16.05
N ASN A 14 -17.41 7.37 -17.33
CA ASN A 14 -16.20 7.28 -18.12
C ASN A 14 -15.35 8.51 -17.74
N VAL A 15 -14.71 8.46 -16.57
CA VAL A 15 -13.80 9.52 -16.12
C VAL A 15 -12.62 9.50 -17.09
N SER A 16 -12.52 10.54 -17.92
CA SER A 16 -11.41 10.71 -18.87
C SER A 16 -10.17 11.15 -18.10
N ILE A 17 -9.41 10.20 -17.56
CA ILE A 17 -8.10 10.46 -16.94
C ILE A 17 -7.03 10.26 -18.00
N ASP A 18 -6.19 11.29 -18.19
CA ASP A 18 -5.04 11.23 -19.07
C ASP A 18 -3.94 10.34 -18.46
N LYS A 19 -3.52 9.32 -19.19
CA LYS A 19 -2.47 8.40 -18.74
C LYS A 19 -1.08 9.04 -18.81
N ASP A 20 -0.85 10.01 -19.68
CA ASP A 20 0.43 10.69 -19.78
C ASP A 20 0.64 11.62 -18.58
N GLU A 21 -0.43 12.25 -18.10
CA GLU A 21 -0.45 12.99 -16.83
C GLU A 21 -0.13 12.07 -15.64
N VAL A 22 -0.74 10.88 -15.58
CA VAL A 22 -0.46 9.88 -14.53
C VAL A 22 1.01 9.45 -14.55
N CYS A 23 1.60 9.22 -15.72
CA CYS A 23 3.02 8.90 -15.85
C CYS A 23 3.92 10.04 -15.34
N SER A 24 3.55 11.29 -15.62
CA SER A 24 4.29 12.48 -15.16
C SER A 24 4.19 12.64 -13.64
N GLU A 25 3.01 12.45 -13.06
CA GLU A 25 2.81 12.49 -11.60
C GLU A 25 3.52 11.34 -10.89
N PHE A 26 3.58 10.16 -11.51
CA PHE A 26 4.33 9.03 -10.96
C PHE A 26 5.81 9.38 -10.80
N GLN A 27 6.43 10.01 -11.81
CA GLN A 27 7.81 10.51 -11.72
C GLN A 27 7.95 11.61 -10.66
N PHE A 28 6.96 12.49 -10.53
CA PHE A 28 6.95 13.53 -9.50
C PHE A 28 6.88 12.96 -8.08
N TYR A 29 6.05 11.93 -7.85
CA TYR A 29 5.91 11.30 -6.53
C TYR A 29 7.04 10.36 -6.16
N MET A 30 7.75 9.80 -7.15
CA MET A 30 8.81 8.82 -6.95
C MET A 30 10.08 9.16 -7.75
N PRO A 31 10.67 10.35 -7.53
CA PRO A 31 11.79 10.85 -8.34
C PRO A 31 13.04 9.97 -8.25
N ASN A 32 13.24 9.25 -7.16
CA ASN A 32 14.43 8.43 -6.94
C ASN A 32 14.28 6.99 -7.45
N SER A 33 13.04 6.54 -7.68
CA SER A 33 12.75 5.12 -7.91
C SER A 33 11.82 4.78 -9.07
N PHE A 34 11.27 5.77 -9.80
CA PHE A 34 10.29 5.53 -10.89
C PHE A 34 10.74 4.50 -11.93
N ASP A 35 12.04 4.34 -12.18
CA ASP A 35 12.64 3.40 -13.15
C ASP A 35 13.20 2.10 -12.52
N LYS A 36 12.99 1.87 -11.23
CA LYS A 36 13.60 0.75 -10.46
C LYS A 36 12.69 -0.45 -10.28
N PHE A 37 11.46 -0.41 -10.80
CA PHE A 37 10.44 -1.42 -10.54
C PHE A 37 10.29 -2.44 -11.66
N SER A 38 9.85 -3.65 -11.30
CA SER A 38 9.38 -4.60 -12.31
C SER A 38 8.11 -4.08 -12.99
N SER A 39 7.86 -4.48 -14.25
CA SER A 39 6.67 -4.06 -15.02
C SER A 39 5.34 -4.29 -14.26
N LYS A 40 5.25 -5.31 -13.40
CA LYS A 40 4.04 -5.55 -12.60
C LYS A 40 3.89 -4.57 -11.43
N MET A 41 5.00 -4.22 -10.76
CA MET A 41 4.99 -3.25 -9.67
C MET A 41 4.73 -1.83 -10.21
N GLU A 42 5.40 -1.47 -11.30
CA GLU A 42 5.20 -0.19 -11.99
C GLU A 42 3.73 0.02 -12.37
N LYS A 43 3.07 -0.96 -13.00
CA LYS A 43 1.63 -0.89 -13.31
C LYS A 43 0.75 -0.68 -12.08
N ALA A 44 1.09 -1.30 -10.95
CA ALA A 44 0.34 -1.12 -9.71
C ALA A 44 0.57 0.27 -9.09
N LEU A 45 1.79 0.81 -9.17
CA LEU A 45 2.09 2.18 -8.73
C LEU A 45 1.41 3.22 -9.62
N LEU A 46 1.46 3.05 -10.95
CA LEU A 46 0.72 3.90 -11.90
C LEU A 46 -0.79 3.85 -11.62
N GLN A 47 -1.35 2.68 -11.31
CA GLN A 47 -2.75 2.58 -10.90
C GLN A 47 -3.02 3.32 -9.58
N ALA A 48 -2.08 3.29 -8.64
CA ALA A 48 -2.22 4.06 -7.40
C ALA A 48 -2.22 5.57 -7.67
N VAL A 49 -1.34 6.07 -8.55
CA VAL A 49 -1.31 7.47 -8.97
C VAL A 49 -2.59 7.84 -9.73
N TYR A 50 -3.05 6.97 -10.64
CA TYR A 50 -4.36 7.11 -11.29
C TYR A 50 -5.50 7.25 -10.27
N ASN A 51 -5.48 6.44 -9.21
CA ASN A 51 -6.50 6.47 -8.18
C ASN A 51 -6.55 7.80 -7.42
N LEU A 52 -5.46 8.58 -7.36
CA LEU A 52 -5.46 9.94 -6.78
C LEU A 52 -6.35 10.92 -7.54
N LYS A 53 -6.70 10.62 -8.79
CA LYS A 53 -7.60 11.42 -9.62
C LYS A 53 -9.08 11.06 -9.40
N LEU A 54 -9.36 9.94 -8.73
CA LEU A 54 -10.72 9.49 -8.50
C LEU A 54 -11.31 10.22 -7.30
N ASN A 55 -12.15 11.22 -7.59
CA ASN A 55 -12.87 11.99 -6.59
C ASN A 55 -14.36 11.63 -6.63
N GLY A 56 -15.03 11.67 -5.48
CA GLY A 56 -16.47 11.46 -5.41
C GLY A 56 -16.97 11.06 -4.03
N ASN A 57 -18.28 11.06 -3.87
CA ASN A 57 -18.93 10.56 -2.66
C ASN A 57 -19.01 9.02 -2.72
N MET A 58 -17.92 8.36 -2.35
CA MET A 58 -17.83 6.89 -2.31
C MET A 58 -18.22 6.39 -0.91
N PHE A 59 -18.92 5.26 -0.85
CA PHE A 59 -19.25 4.60 0.42
C PHE A 59 -17.99 4.04 1.11
N ASP A 60 -17.02 3.60 0.33
CA ASP A 60 -15.76 3.06 0.81
C ASP A 60 -14.65 3.35 -0.21
N GLY A 61 -13.67 4.16 0.18
CA GLY A 61 -12.48 4.49 -0.61
C GLY A 61 -11.31 3.53 -0.40
N THR A 62 -11.43 2.52 0.47
CA THR A 62 -10.32 1.63 0.86
C THR A 62 -9.67 0.95 -0.34
N PHE A 63 -10.45 0.57 -1.36
CA PHE A 63 -9.94 -0.07 -2.57
C PHE A 63 -8.97 0.81 -3.36
N LEU A 64 -9.07 2.14 -3.26
CA LEU A 64 -8.19 3.09 -3.97
C LEU A 64 -6.74 2.92 -3.53
N ALA A 65 -6.50 2.65 -2.24
CA ALA A 65 -5.15 2.49 -1.68
C ALA A 65 -4.53 1.10 -1.96
N HIS A 66 -5.32 0.12 -2.39
CA HIS A 66 -4.88 -1.27 -2.53
C HIS A 66 -3.67 -1.45 -3.45
N PRO A 67 -3.60 -0.82 -4.65
CA PRO A 67 -2.45 -0.98 -5.54
C PRO A 67 -1.13 -0.54 -4.89
N ALA A 68 -1.11 0.59 -4.18
CA ALA A 68 0.08 1.06 -3.46
C ALA A 68 0.46 0.12 -2.31
N MET A 69 -0.52 -0.30 -1.50
CA MET A 69 -0.27 -1.21 -0.37
C MET A 69 0.31 -2.56 -0.80
N ARG A 70 -0.11 -3.06 -1.97
CA ARG A 70 0.45 -4.29 -2.56
C ARG A 70 1.92 -4.13 -2.94
N VAL A 71 2.31 -2.95 -3.42
CA VAL A 71 3.70 -2.67 -3.78
C VAL A 71 4.57 -2.45 -2.56
N VAL A 72 4.05 -1.83 -1.49
CA VAL A 72 4.71 -1.77 -0.18
C VAL A 72 5.06 -3.18 0.33
N GLU A 73 4.10 -4.10 0.29
CA GLU A 73 4.34 -5.50 0.70
C GLU A 73 5.40 -6.18 -0.17
N ALA A 74 5.32 -6.00 -1.49
CA ALA A 74 6.28 -6.58 -2.42
C ALA A 74 7.69 -6.01 -2.19
N HIS A 75 7.81 -4.69 -2.04
CA HIS A 75 9.06 -4.00 -1.78
C HIS A 75 9.69 -4.49 -0.48
N LEU A 76 8.90 -4.58 0.60
CA LEU A 76 9.36 -5.13 1.88
C LEU A 76 9.93 -6.54 1.71
N LYS A 77 9.22 -7.44 1.03
CA LYS A 77 9.70 -8.82 0.79
C LYS A 77 10.99 -8.86 -0.03
N ILE A 78 11.11 -8.00 -1.03
CA ILE A 78 12.34 -7.87 -1.84
C ILE A 78 13.51 -7.47 -0.94
N LEU A 79 13.33 -6.49 -0.06
CA LEU A 79 14.41 -6.04 0.84
C LEU A 79 14.80 -7.09 1.87
N LEU A 80 13.83 -7.79 2.45
CA LEU A 80 14.10 -8.86 3.42
C LEU A 80 14.95 -9.98 2.80
N VAL A 81 14.69 -10.35 1.54
CA VAL A 81 15.51 -11.33 0.81
C VAL A 81 16.85 -10.73 0.39
N LYS A 82 16.85 -9.50 -0.15
CA LYS A 82 18.07 -8.80 -0.62
C LYS A 82 19.13 -8.69 0.47
N TYR A 83 18.71 -8.44 1.71
CA TYR A 83 19.60 -8.31 2.86
C TYR A 83 19.76 -9.59 3.65
N GLU A 84 19.36 -10.75 3.12
CA GLU A 84 19.54 -12.06 3.77
C GLU A 84 18.94 -12.14 5.19
N ILE A 85 17.90 -11.32 5.46
CA ILE A 85 17.12 -11.39 6.72
C ILE A 85 16.23 -12.63 6.69
N ILE A 86 15.76 -13.01 5.50
CA ILE A 86 15.06 -14.27 5.23
C ILE A 86 15.66 -14.96 4.01
N PRO A 87 15.55 -16.30 3.91
CA PRO A 87 16.09 -17.03 2.77
C PRO A 87 15.34 -16.75 1.46
N ASP A 88 14.01 -16.64 1.52
CA ASP A 88 13.16 -16.38 0.36
C ASP A 88 11.79 -15.84 0.78
N ALA A 89 10.95 -15.47 -0.21
CA ALA A 89 9.60 -14.99 0.05
C ALA A 89 8.62 -16.07 0.55
N LYS A 90 8.94 -17.37 0.42
CA LYS A 90 8.11 -18.46 0.95
C LYS A 90 8.20 -18.50 2.47
N TYR A 91 9.34 -18.14 3.06
CA TYR A 91 9.51 -18.01 4.51
C TYR A 91 8.36 -17.24 5.18
N ILE A 92 7.91 -16.13 4.58
CA ILE A 92 6.82 -15.30 5.12
C ILE A 92 5.47 -16.02 5.13
N LYS A 93 5.22 -16.95 4.19
CA LYS A 93 3.97 -17.73 4.18
C LYS A 93 3.90 -18.69 5.35
N ASP A 94 5.03 -19.29 5.69
CA ASP A 94 5.11 -20.33 6.70
C ASP A 94 5.25 -19.74 8.11
N ASN A 95 5.90 -18.57 8.24
CA ASN A 95 6.28 -17.98 9.53
C ASN A 95 5.70 -16.59 9.80
N GLY A 96 5.00 -15.99 8.82
CA GLY A 96 4.64 -14.58 8.87
C GLY A 96 5.88 -13.67 8.92
N PHE A 97 5.70 -12.48 9.49
CA PHE A 97 6.77 -11.49 9.68
C PHE A 97 7.41 -11.61 11.08
N ASN A 98 7.84 -12.83 11.45
CA ASN A 98 8.37 -13.13 12.78
C ASN A 98 9.77 -12.54 13.09
N MET A 99 10.41 -11.89 12.13
CA MET A 99 11.70 -11.21 12.27
C MET A 99 11.59 -9.81 12.91
N PHE A 100 10.38 -9.33 13.17
CA PHE A 100 10.15 -8.01 13.75
C PHE A 100 9.69 -8.10 15.21
N ASP A 101 10.25 -7.23 16.04
CA ASP A 101 9.75 -6.94 17.38
C ASP A 101 8.81 -5.74 17.36
N LYS A 102 7.72 -5.84 18.13
CA LYS A 102 6.78 -4.73 18.33
C LYS A 102 7.28 -3.80 19.44
N LEU A 103 7.38 -2.51 19.13
CA LEU A 103 7.74 -1.43 20.05
C LEU A 103 6.61 -0.38 20.05
N GLY A 104 5.59 -0.61 20.88
CA GLY A 104 4.38 0.22 20.90
C GLY A 104 3.65 0.13 19.55
N ALA A 105 3.53 1.27 18.85
CA ALA A 105 2.91 1.35 17.51
C ALA A 105 3.90 1.13 16.35
N LYS A 106 5.19 0.91 16.65
CA LYS A 106 6.26 0.71 15.67
C LYS A 106 6.81 -0.71 15.74
N TYR A 107 7.55 -1.07 14.71
CA TYR A 107 8.25 -2.33 14.59
C TYR A 107 9.71 -2.09 14.22
N LYS A 108 10.59 -2.96 14.70
CA LYS A 108 12.00 -3.00 14.31
C LYS A 108 12.41 -4.44 14.04
N LEU A 109 13.46 -4.64 13.26
CA LEU A 109 14.07 -5.96 13.16
C LEU A 109 14.60 -6.38 14.55
N LYS A 110 14.54 -7.69 14.81
CA LYS A 110 15.18 -8.29 15.98
C LYS A 110 16.69 -8.11 15.88
N THR A 111 17.34 -7.92 17.02
CA THR A 111 18.78 -7.63 17.11
C THR A 111 19.66 -8.67 16.41
N ASP A 112 19.23 -9.94 16.40
CA ASP A 112 19.89 -11.08 15.77
C ASP A 112 19.43 -11.35 14.32
N GLN A 113 18.52 -10.55 13.77
CA GLN A 113 17.93 -10.75 12.43
C GLN A 113 18.11 -9.52 11.52
N HIS A 114 19.34 -9.00 11.45
CA HIS A 114 19.68 -7.92 10.52
C HIS A 114 20.24 -8.43 9.18
N GLY A 115 20.61 -9.71 9.09
CA GLY A 115 21.26 -10.26 7.90
C GLY A 115 22.50 -9.42 7.54
N THR A 116 22.55 -8.97 6.29
CA THR A 116 23.60 -8.08 5.74
C THR A 116 23.20 -6.60 5.71
N ALA A 117 22.05 -6.23 6.29
CA ALA A 117 21.61 -4.83 6.32
C ALA A 117 22.50 -3.99 7.25
N THR A 118 22.87 -2.79 6.80
CA THR A 118 23.41 -1.75 7.68
C THR A 118 22.36 -1.30 8.68
N GLU A 119 22.77 -0.62 9.76
CA GLU A 119 21.84 -0.12 10.78
C GLU A 119 20.77 0.80 10.18
N ASP A 120 21.14 1.70 9.27
CA ASP A 120 20.20 2.59 8.57
C ASP A 120 19.19 1.81 7.72
N LYS A 121 19.64 0.79 6.99
CA LYS A 121 18.73 -0.03 6.17
C LYS A 121 17.84 -0.93 7.03
N ALA A 122 18.36 -1.45 8.14
CA ALA A 122 17.57 -2.19 9.13
C ALA A 122 16.47 -1.29 9.76
N LYS A 123 16.82 -0.04 10.10
CA LYS A 123 15.87 0.96 10.60
C LYS A 123 14.80 1.30 9.56
N TYR A 124 15.21 1.53 8.31
CA TYR A 124 14.28 1.75 7.19
C TYR A 124 13.32 0.55 7.02
N ILE A 125 13.82 -0.68 7.02
CA ILE A 125 12.99 -1.90 6.90
C ILE A 125 11.98 -2.00 8.05
N GLY A 126 12.39 -1.65 9.28
CA GLY A 126 11.49 -1.53 10.43
C GLY A 126 10.37 -0.51 10.22
N ASN A 127 10.70 0.68 9.71
CA ASN A 127 9.72 1.72 9.38
C ASN A 127 8.77 1.27 8.25
N LEU A 128 9.30 0.62 7.21
CA LEU A 128 8.52 0.08 6.11
C LEU A 128 7.54 -1.01 6.57
N TYR A 129 8.00 -1.94 7.42
CA TYR A 129 7.12 -2.95 8.00
C TYR A 129 6.07 -2.33 8.94
N THR A 130 6.45 -1.32 9.72
CA THR A 130 5.48 -0.55 10.54
C THR A 130 4.38 0.04 9.67
N PHE A 131 4.74 0.67 8.55
CA PHE A 131 3.77 1.22 7.61
C PHE A 131 2.90 0.13 6.99
N TYR A 132 3.49 -0.97 6.53
CA TYR A 132 2.76 -2.12 5.99
C TYR A 132 1.75 -2.69 7.01
N HIS A 133 2.19 -2.96 8.23
CA HIS A 133 1.37 -3.56 9.27
C HIS A 133 0.21 -2.63 9.66
N ASN A 134 0.48 -1.35 9.89
CA ASN A 134 -0.55 -0.41 10.34
C ASN A 134 -1.54 0.02 9.24
N ASN A 135 -1.27 -0.29 7.97
CA ASN A 135 -2.14 0.09 6.85
C ASN A 135 -2.63 -1.14 6.08
N ARG A 136 -1.77 -1.90 5.40
CA ARG A 136 -2.21 -3.04 4.57
C ARG A 136 -2.90 -4.11 5.41
N HIS A 137 -2.30 -4.51 6.53
CA HIS A 137 -2.90 -5.56 7.36
C HIS A 137 -4.24 -5.09 7.93
N VAL A 138 -4.33 -3.87 8.45
CA VAL A 138 -5.57 -3.35 9.05
C VAL A 138 -6.67 -3.08 8.01
N LEU A 139 -6.33 -2.52 6.85
CA LEU A 139 -7.32 -2.07 5.86
C LEU A 139 -7.95 -3.21 5.04
N PHE A 140 -7.33 -4.39 5.00
CA PHE A 140 -7.79 -5.51 4.17
C PHE A 140 -8.21 -6.73 4.98
N HIS A 141 -8.34 -6.58 6.31
CA HIS A 141 -8.95 -7.56 7.20
C HIS A 141 -10.14 -6.92 7.91
N TRP A 142 -11.22 -7.68 8.03
CA TRP A 142 -12.28 -7.34 8.98
C TRP A 142 -11.74 -7.57 10.38
N ASP A 143 -11.97 -6.64 11.30
CA ASP A 143 -11.36 -6.69 12.64
C ASP A 143 -12.04 -7.76 13.52
N ASP A 144 -13.15 -7.41 14.17
CA ASP A 144 -14.02 -8.39 14.84
C ASP A 144 -15.49 -8.06 14.55
N PRO A 145 -16.08 -8.63 13.49
CA PRO A 145 -17.50 -8.43 13.17
C PRO A 145 -18.43 -9.06 14.22
N THR A 146 -17.89 -9.86 15.14
CA THR A 146 -18.66 -10.58 16.18
C THR A 146 -18.63 -9.87 17.53
N GLY A 147 -17.75 -8.88 17.68
CA GLY A 147 -17.63 -8.06 18.87
C GLY A 147 -18.78 -7.06 19.03
N PRO A 148 -18.97 -6.48 20.23
CA PRO A 148 -20.03 -5.49 20.48
C PRO A 148 -19.83 -4.17 19.72
N LEU A 149 -18.60 -3.89 19.27
CA LEU A 149 -18.24 -2.75 18.44
C LEU A 149 -17.26 -3.22 17.37
N ASP A 150 -17.66 -3.12 16.11
CA ASP A 150 -16.79 -3.40 14.97
C ASP A 150 -15.86 -2.21 14.71
N THR A 151 -14.56 -2.43 14.90
CA THR A 151 -13.50 -1.44 14.70
C THR A 151 -12.86 -1.48 13.31
N THR A 152 -13.47 -2.22 12.36
CA THR A 152 -13.03 -2.28 10.96
C THR A 152 -12.98 -0.88 10.35
N LYS A 153 -11.80 -0.52 9.85
CA LYS A 153 -11.55 0.81 9.30
C LYS A 153 -11.86 0.84 7.80
N LEU A 154 -12.87 1.64 7.43
CA LEU A 154 -13.09 2.08 6.05
C LEU A 154 -12.44 3.44 5.82
N LEU A 155 -11.92 3.67 4.62
CA LEU A 155 -11.32 4.94 4.25
C LEU A 155 -12.30 5.82 3.49
N SER A 156 -12.26 7.12 3.77
CA SER A 156 -12.72 8.12 2.81
C SER A 156 -11.79 8.14 1.59
N VAL A 157 -12.24 8.77 0.49
CA VAL A 157 -11.38 9.01 -0.68
C VAL A 157 -10.13 9.81 -0.31
N GLU A 158 -10.30 10.84 0.52
CA GLU A 158 -9.21 11.69 1.00
C GLU A 158 -8.18 10.90 1.84
N ASP A 159 -8.66 10.07 2.77
CA ASP A 159 -7.79 9.20 3.55
C ASP A 159 -7.05 8.19 2.65
N ALA A 160 -7.73 7.63 1.65
CA ALA A 160 -7.10 6.71 0.71
C ALA A 160 -6.00 7.41 -0.11
N HIS A 161 -6.22 8.66 -0.53
CA HIS A 161 -5.21 9.48 -1.21
C HIS A 161 -4.00 9.76 -0.31
N ASP A 162 -4.19 10.07 0.97
CA ASP A 162 -3.09 10.19 1.94
C ASP A 162 -2.29 8.88 2.01
N LYS A 163 -2.97 7.74 2.13
CA LYS A 163 -2.30 6.44 2.19
C LYS A 163 -1.49 6.12 0.94
N ILE A 164 -2.02 6.44 -0.24
CA ILE A 164 -1.29 6.28 -1.51
C ILE A 164 -0.02 7.12 -1.48
N LYS A 165 -0.12 8.44 -1.22
CA LYS A 165 1.04 9.35 -1.23
C LYS A 165 2.12 8.92 -0.25
N ARG A 166 1.73 8.52 0.96
CA ARG A 166 2.68 8.03 1.99
C ARG A 166 3.33 6.71 1.60
N ALA A 167 2.61 5.83 0.90
CA ALA A 167 3.17 4.59 0.37
C ALA A 167 4.19 4.85 -0.74
N LEU A 168 3.91 5.79 -1.66
CA LEU A 168 4.87 6.21 -2.69
C LEU A 168 6.14 6.78 -2.03
N ALA A 169 5.97 7.71 -1.09
CA ALA A 169 7.09 8.36 -0.40
C ALA A 169 7.98 7.37 0.37
N ILE A 170 7.40 6.46 1.17
CA ILE A 170 8.21 5.50 1.94
C ILE A 170 8.94 4.50 1.04
N ILE A 171 8.40 4.15 -0.13
CA ILE A 171 9.10 3.31 -1.09
C ILE A 171 10.27 4.09 -1.71
N ASP A 172 10.02 5.35 -2.12
CA ASP A 172 11.02 6.18 -2.79
C ASP A 172 12.21 6.52 -1.87
N GLU A 173 11.95 6.75 -0.57
CA GLU A 173 12.97 7.00 0.48
C GLU A 173 14.08 5.93 0.51
N TYR A 174 13.81 4.70 0.10
CA TYR A 174 14.85 3.66 0.07
C TYR A 174 15.97 3.97 -0.94
N TYR A 175 15.63 4.68 -2.01
CA TYR A 175 16.45 4.93 -3.20
C TYR A 175 17.13 6.31 -3.20
N GLU A 176 16.88 7.12 -2.16
CA GLU A 176 17.72 8.27 -1.80
C GLU A 176 19.11 7.82 -1.31
#